data_AF-A0A9E5BJT4-F1
#
_entry.id   AF-A0A9E5BJT4-F1
#
_cell.length_a   1.000
_cell.length_b   1.000
_cell.length_c   1.000
_cell.angle_alpha   90.00
_cell.angle_beta   90.00
_cell.angle_gamma   90.00
#
_symmetry.space_group_name_H-M   'P 1'
#
loop_
_entity.id
_entity.type
_entity.pdbx_description
1 polymer ?
#
loop_
_entity_poly.entity_id
_entity_poly.type
_entity_poly.pdbx_seq_one_letter_code
_entity_poly.pdbx_strand_id
1 'polypeptide(L)'
;MVKPVIPIRKETPRGPLPLIPNTLSAVHGRTLDRRQRPLRDLRISVTDRCNFRCTYCMPKEVFDQNYPYLAQPELLSFEEIHRLTTIFVSLGVEKIRLTGGEPLLRKNLET
;
A
#
# COMPACT_ATOMS: atom_id res chain seq x y z
N MET A 1 21.96 4.36 14.89
CA MET A 1 20.80 3.52 14.50
C MET A 1 19.72 4.43 13.97
N VAL A 2 19.54 4.50 12.65
CA VAL A 2 18.44 5.26 12.04
C VAL A 2 17.15 4.48 12.31
N LYS A 3 16.19 5.08 13.03
CA LYS A 3 14.87 4.46 13.22
C LYS A 3 14.16 4.44 11.86
N PRO A 4 13.54 3.32 11.45
CA PRO A 4 12.78 3.28 10.20
C PRO A 4 11.67 4.34 10.25
N VAL A 5 11.65 5.22 9.25
CA VAL A 5 10.66 6.30 9.13
C VAL A 5 9.31 5.75 8.66
N ILE A 6 9.33 4.61 7.98
CA ILE A 6 8.15 3.79 7.70
C ILE A 6 8.16 2.64 8.71
N PRO A 7 7.56 2.79 9.90
CA PRO A 7 7.34 1.65 10.76
C PRO A 7 6.28 0.77 10.08
N ILE A 8 6.68 -0.27 9.35
CA ILE A 8 5.79 -1.43 9.28
C ILE A 8 5.58 -1.84 10.72
N ARG A 9 4.34 -1.73 11.20
CA ARG A 9 3.96 -2.22 12.52
C ARG A 9 4.32 -3.71 12.60
N LYS A 10 5.51 -4.02 13.10
CA LYS A 10 5.88 -5.34 13.63
C LYS A 10 5.34 -5.53 15.05
N GLU A 11 4.76 -4.47 15.62
CA GLU A 11 4.12 -4.51 16.92
C GLU A 11 2.77 -5.23 16.83
N THR A 12 2.53 -6.14 17.77
CA THR A 12 1.20 -6.66 18.15
C THR A 12 0.18 -5.53 18.07
N PRO A 13 -1.00 -5.73 17.44
CA PRO A 13 -1.93 -4.63 17.13
C PRO A 13 -2.27 -3.84 18.40
N ARG A 14 -1.63 -2.68 18.57
CA ARG A 14 -2.02 -1.68 19.57
C ARG A 14 -3.22 -0.94 19.01
N GLY A 15 -4.39 -1.49 19.31
CA GLY A 15 -5.70 -0.98 18.90
C GLY A 15 -6.74 -2.10 18.96
N PRO A 16 -8.04 -1.77 19.02
CA PRO A 16 -9.07 -2.78 18.84
C PRO A 16 -8.85 -3.48 17.49
N LEU A 17 -8.84 -4.81 17.50
CA LEU A 17 -8.88 -5.58 16.27
C LEU A 17 -10.10 -5.11 15.47
N PRO A 18 -9.98 -4.93 14.14
CA PRO A 18 -11.13 -4.63 13.33
C PRO A 18 -12.18 -5.73 13.57
N LEU A 19 -13.39 -5.33 13.95
CA LEU A 19 -14.51 -6.26 14.08
C LEU A 19 -14.83 -6.77 12.68
N ILE A 20 -14.40 -7.99 12.39
CA ILE A 20 -14.80 -8.70 11.17
C ILE A 20 -16.20 -9.23 11.46
N PRO A 21 -17.25 -8.73 10.78
CA PRO A 21 -18.59 -9.24 11.00
C PRO A 21 -18.67 -10.71 10.55
N ASN A 22 -19.37 -11.54 11.33
CA ASN A 22 -19.63 -12.94 10.98
C ASN A 22 -20.52 -13.09 9.74
N THR A 23 -21.19 -12.01 9.34
CA THR A 23 -22.01 -11.93 8.14
C THR A 23 -21.37 -10.93 7.19
N LEU A 24 -20.95 -11.41 6.02
CA LEU A 24 -20.45 -10.55 4.96
C LEU A 24 -21.64 -9.84 4.31
N SER A 25 -21.56 -8.52 4.17
CA SER A 25 -22.52 -7.80 3.31
C SER A 25 -22.33 -8.21 1.86
N ALA A 26 -23.42 -8.26 1.12
CA ALA A 26 -23.37 -8.42 -0.32
C ALA A 26 -22.48 -7.34 -0.93
N VAL A 27 -21.65 -7.76 -1.89
CA VAL A 27 -20.84 -6.83 -2.69
C VAL A 27 -21.78 -5.86 -3.37
N HIS A 28 -21.51 -4.58 -3.19
CA HIS A 28 -22.27 -3.49 -3.80
C HIS A 28 -21.26 -2.51 -4.40
N GLY A 29 -21.44 -2.16 -5.67
CA GLY A 29 -20.53 -1.24 -6.39
C GLY A 29 -20.61 0.22 -5.92
N ARG A 30 -21.07 0.46 -4.69
CA ARG A 30 -21.31 1.78 -4.11
C ARG A 30 -20.89 1.79 -2.64
N THR A 31 -19.62 1.48 -2.38
CA THR A 31 -19.06 1.62 -1.04
C THR A 31 -18.87 3.10 -0.71
N LEU A 32 -19.44 3.55 0.41
CA LEU A 32 -19.34 4.92 0.90
C LEU A 32 -18.63 4.96 2.26
N ASP A 33 -17.84 6.00 2.48
CA ASP A 33 -17.29 6.27 3.81
C ASP A 33 -18.31 6.99 4.73
N ARG A 34 -17.90 7.29 5.97
CA ARG A 34 -18.75 8.01 6.95
C ARG A 34 -19.18 9.41 6.50
N ARG A 35 -18.48 10.00 5.53
CA ARG A 35 -18.77 11.31 4.95
C ARG A 35 -19.48 11.20 3.60
N GLN A 36 -20.02 10.01 3.26
CA GLN A 36 -20.74 9.72 2.03
C GLN A 36 -19.91 9.88 0.75
N ARG A 37 -18.57 9.73 0.83
CA ARG A 37 -17.68 9.77 -0.33
C ARG A 37 -17.54 8.38 -0.94
N PRO A 38 -17.60 8.22 -2.28
CA PRO A 38 -17.48 6.92 -2.93
C PRO A 38 -16.05 6.41 -2.92
N LEU A 39 -15.91 5.09 -2.76
CA LEU A 39 -14.65 4.37 -2.95
C LEU A 39 -14.35 4.22 -4.44
N ARG A 40 -13.63 5.18 -5.02
CA ARG A 40 -13.39 5.26 -6.48
C ARG A 40 -11.95 4.94 -6.91
N ASP A 41 -10.97 5.45 -6.17
CA ASP A 41 -9.55 5.39 -6.53
C ASP A 41 -8.78 4.45 -5.61
N LEU A 42 -8.07 3.48 -6.19
CA LEU A 42 -7.15 2.59 -5.49
C LEU A 42 -5.70 2.96 -5.82
N ARG A 43 -4.97 3.45 -4.82
CA ARG A 43 -3.53 3.72 -4.93
C ARG A 43 -2.74 2.55 -4.35
N ILE A 44 -1.96 1.88 -5.19
CA ILE A 44 -1.16 0.71 -4.80
C ILE A 44 0.30 1.13 -4.74
N SER A 45 0.94 0.95 -3.58
CA SER A 45 2.37 1.20 -3.38
C SER A 45 3.12 -0.11 -3.61
N VAL A 46 3.79 -0.27 -4.75
CA VAL A 46 4.41 -1.54 -5.17
C VAL A 46 5.83 -1.73 -4.62
N THR A 47 6.46 -0.64 -4.16
CA THR A 47 7.83 -0.64 -3.62
C THR A 47 8.05 0.57 -2.72
N ASP A 48 8.94 0.43 -1.75
CA ASP A 48 9.40 1.50 -0.86
C ASP A 48 10.73 2.13 -1.34
N ARG A 49 11.31 1.62 -2.42
CA ARG A 49 12.58 2.09 -2.99
C ARG A 49 12.36 3.13 -4.08
N CYS A 50 13.26 4.10 -4.15
CA CYS A 50 13.32 5.12 -5.19
C CYS A 50 14.76 5.29 -5.69
N ASN A 51 14.93 5.64 -6.96
CA ASN A 51 16.22 5.98 -7.55
C ASN A 51 16.65 7.44 -7.25
N PHE A 52 15.71 8.29 -6.83
CA PHE A 52 15.97 9.67 -6.42
C PHE A 52 15.95 9.87 -4.91
N ARG A 53 16.54 10.99 -4.48
CA ARG A 53 16.59 11.46 -3.09
C ARG A 53 16.07 12.89 -2.99
N CYS A 54 14.83 13.09 -3.40
CA CYS A 54 14.18 14.39 -3.38
C CYS A 54 14.12 14.91 -1.94
N THR A 55 14.60 16.13 -1.70
CA THR A 55 14.70 16.75 -0.36
C THR A 55 13.37 16.77 0.40
N TYR A 56 12.25 16.91 -0.30
CA TYR A 56 10.91 16.95 0.29
C TYR A 56 10.25 15.58 0.48
N CYS A 57 10.85 14.48 -0.01
CA CYS A 57 10.23 13.16 -0.03
C CYS A 57 11.14 12.09 0.58
N MET A 58 12.34 11.91 0.02
CA MET A 58 13.34 10.95 0.46
C MET A 58 14.69 11.65 0.69
N PRO A 59 14.80 12.49 1.74
CA PRO A 59 16.04 13.19 2.06
C PRO A 59 17.19 12.22 2.33
N LYS A 60 18.38 12.52 1.81
CA LYS A 60 19.55 11.63 1.84
C LYS A 60 20.07 11.39 3.26
N GLU A 61 19.85 12.35 4.16
CA GLU A 61 20.23 12.30 5.58
C GLU A 61 19.44 11.21 6.34
N VAL A 62 18.28 10.82 5.80
CA VAL A 62 17.39 9.80 6.37
C VAL A 62 17.47 8.50 5.56
N PHE A 63 17.34 8.59 4.23
CA PHE A 63 17.27 7.45 3.31
C PHE A 63 18.62 7.17 2.65
N ASP A 64 19.65 7.00 3.48
CA ASP A 64 21.00 6.68 3.04
C ASP A 64 21.12 5.22 2.53
N GLN A 65 22.36 4.76 2.30
CA GLN A 65 22.64 3.40 1.82
C GLN A 65 22.36 2.33 2.88
N ASN A 66 22.32 2.71 4.16
CA ASN A 66 22.09 1.82 5.30
C ASN A 66 20.62 1.82 5.75
N TYR A 67 19.76 2.58 5.06
CA TYR A 67 18.33 2.61 5.38
C TYR A 67 17.71 1.21 5.17
N PRO A 68 17.01 0.65 6.18
CA PRO A 68 16.47 -0.70 6.13
C PRO A 68 15.16 -0.73 5.32
N TYR A 69 15.28 -0.73 3.99
CA TYR A 69 14.14 -0.96 3.09
C TYR A 69 13.52 -2.35 3.30
N LEU A 70 12.26 -2.48 2.94
CA LEU A 70 11.50 -3.72 3.04
C LEU A 70 12.16 -4.84 2.25
N ALA A 71 12.21 -6.02 2.85
CA ALA A 71 12.61 -7.22 2.14
C ALA A 71 11.51 -7.64 1.14
N GLN A 72 11.89 -8.37 0.10
CA GLN A 72 10.95 -8.89 -0.90
C GLN A 72 9.70 -9.58 -0.32
N PRO A 73 9.79 -10.46 0.71
CA PRO A 73 8.62 -11.13 1.27
C PRO A 73 7.74 -10.22 2.16
N GLU A 74 8.22 -9.04 2.54
CA GLU A 74 7.43 -8.04 3.28
C GLU A 74 6.58 -7.16 2.31
N LEU A 75 6.80 -7.29 1.00
CA LEU A 75 6.04 -6.63 -0.05
C LEU A 75 4.98 -7.60 -0.59
N LEU A 76 3.78 -7.08 -0.87
CA LEU A 76 2.71 -7.88 -1.48
C LEU A 76 3.18 -8.50 -2.79
N SER A 77 2.81 -9.76 -3.00
CA SER A 77 3.00 -10.45 -4.27
C SER A 77 2.06 -9.87 -5.33
N PHE A 78 2.35 -10.15 -6.61
CA PHE A 78 1.46 -9.70 -7.69
C PHE A 78 0.11 -10.42 -7.64
N GLU A 79 0.09 -11.67 -7.21
CA GLU A 79 -1.15 -12.44 -7.00
C GLU A 79 -1.99 -11.83 -5.88
N GLU A 80 -1.36 -11.39 -4.79
CA GLU A 80 -2.04 -10.70 -3.68
C GLU A 80 -2.60 -9.34 -4.13
N ILE A 81 -1.79 -8.55 -4.85
CA ILE A 81 -2.23 -7.27 -5.43
C ILE A 81 -3.40 -7.48 -6.38
N HIS A 82 -3.34 -8.48 -7.25
CA HIS A 82 -4.41 -8.80 -8.20
C HIS A 82 -5.69 -9.21 -7.47
N ARG A 83 -5.58 -10.11 -6.48
CA ARG A 83 -6.72 -10.53 -5.65
C ARG A 83 -7.38 -9.34 -4.96
N LEU A 84 -6.60 -8.47 -4.32
CA LEU A 84 -7.12 -7.28 -3.65
C LEU A 84 -7.78 -6.33 -4.64
N THR A 85 -7.15 -6.11 -5.79
CA THR A 85 -7.68 -5.24 -6.85
C THR A 85 -9.06 -5.72 -7.31
N THR A 86 -9.24 -7.01 -7.58
CA THR A 86 -10.54 -7.58 -7.98
C THR A 86 -11.61 -7.35 -6.93
N ILE A 87 -11.27 -7.54 -5.65
CA ILE A 87 -12.19 -7.25 -4.54
C ILE A 87 -12.56 -5.76 -4.53
N PHE A 88 -11.59 -4.86 -4.64
CA PHE A 88 -11.83 -3.42 -4.61
C PHE A 88 -12.65 -2.91 -5.81
N VAL A 89 -12.42 -3.44 -7.00
CA VAL A 89 -13.23 -3.13 -8.19
C VAL A 89 -14.69 -3.51 -7.94
N SER A 90 -14.94 -4.69 -7.34
CA SER A 90 -16.28 -5.13 -6.98
C SER A 90 -17.00 -4.19 -5.99
N LEU A 91 -16.24 -3.42 -5.20
CA LEU A 91 -16.73 -2.47 -4.21
C LEU A 91 -16.97 -1.05 -4.76
N GLY A 92 -16.63 -0.79 -6.04
CA GLY A 92 -16.86 0.48 -6.73
C GLY A 92 -15.60 1.20 -7.22
N VAL A 93 -14.41 0.60 -7.07
CA VAL A 93 -13.17 1.21 -7.60
C VAL A 93 -13.19 1.20 -9.13
N GLU A 94 -12.92 2.37 -9.71
CA GLU A 94 -12.85 2.58 -11.16
C GLU A 94 -11.43 2.90 -11.64
N LYS A 95 -10.57 3.40 -10.74
CA LYS A 95 -9.25 3.91 -11.10
C LYS A 95 -8.18 3.32 -10.20
N ILE A 96 -7.18 2.71 -10.83
CA ILE A 96 -6.02 2.14 -10.14
C ILE A 96 -4.79 2.96 -10.48
N ARG A 97 -4.04 3.39 -9.47
CA ARG A 97 -2.77 4.09 -9.64
C ARG A 97 -1.66 3.30 -8.95
N LEU A 98 -0.70 2.83 -9.73
CA LEU A 98 0.53 2.25 -9.22
C LEU A 98 1.50 3.36 -8.80
N THR A 99 2.06 3.21 -7.61
CA THR A 99 2.94 4.17 -6.93
C THR A 99 3.95 3.44 -6.06
N GLY A 100 4.75 4.16 -5.28
CA GLY A 100 5.72 3.59 -4.36
C GLY A 100 6.68 4.67 -3.89
N GLY A 101 7.97 4.31 -3.83
CA GLY A 101 9.02 5.22 -4.29
C GLY A 101 8.95 5.37 -5.80
N GLU A 102 9.84 4.72 -6.55
CA GLU A 102 9.81 4.66 -8.01
C GLU A 102 9.23 3.30 -8.45
N PRO A 103 7.98 3.24 -8.99
CA PRO A 103 7.32 1.99 -9.35
C PRO A 103 8.14 1.08 -10.26
N LEU A 104 8.86 1.67 -11.23
CA LEU A 104 9.64 0.92 -12.22
C LEU A 104 10.85 0.18 -11.62
N LEU A 105 11.20 0.43 -10.35
CA LEU A 105 12.22 -0.35 -9.64
C LEU A 105 11.70 -1.70 -9.13
N ARG A 106 10.38 -1.93 -9.12
CA ARG A 106 9.80 -3.23 -8.76
C ARG A 106 10.04 -4.21 -9.92
N LYS A 107 10.85 -5.24 -9.65
CA LYS A 107 11.11 -6.31 -10.63
C LYS A 107 9.81 -6.95 -11.11
N ASN A 108 9.77 -7.31 -12.39
CA ASN A 108 8.63 -7.95 -13.07
C ASN A 108 7.36 -7.08 -13.13
N LEU A 109 7.49 -5.76 -12.93
CA LEU A 109 6.48 -4.80 -13.38
C LEU A 109 6.75 -4.58 -14.88
N GLU A 110 5.96 -5.21 -15.75
CA GLU A 110 6.13 -5.01 -17.20
C GLU A 110 5.74 -3.58 -17.60
N THR A 111 6.53 -3.00 -18.51
CA THR A 111 6.31 -1.70 -19.15
C THR A 111 5.37 -1.80 -20.34
#